data_AF-A0A166E0X2-F1
#
_entry.id   AF-A0A166E0X2-F1
#
_cell.length_a   1.000
_cell.length_b   1.000
_cell.length_c   1.000
_cell.angle_alpha   90.00
_cell.angle_beta   90.00
_cell.angle_gamma   90.00
#
_symmetry.space_group_name_H-M   'P 1'
#
loop_
_entity.id
_entity.type
_entity.pdbx_description
1 polymer ?
#
loop_
_entity_poly.entity_id
_entity_poly.type
_entity_poly.pdbx_seq_one_letter_code
_entity_poly.pdbx_strand_id
1 'polypeptide(L)'
;MTSLTTEFFAGLQAMNSLEILRLRTLPEEMLFEDQGAHSVELASCQVVDLEGDERTVAKILEVLRLPSNIHLRVHASFRELSVPAPSPSIIRAIRALLDARGHDTAGYRSAVFEHCCEHLNGHKMFFPGYLKSCWRLRAYRCSSLNKETVSDLNSDNAPDLDVCLKWTTHELQARESSTEHGEFFGLASAVSSIQELHLVSPPDGSVLYTPNVLRHHFKSWTSVERLRITGAEFARRALDELNSSPGQSLLFPSLTELALRDILAAQRLGSGGNHDAVDLGKDLVTMVRARHEAGASIQRLEMSGNETLDPDTVEELKTFTTLRSC
;
A
#
# COMPACT_ATOMS: atom_id res chain seq x y z
N MET A 1 -26.92 -14.57 -30.07
CA MET A 1 -27.11 -13.56 -29.00
C MET A 1 -25.78 -12.87 -28.87
N THR A 2 -25.69 -11.58 -29.19
CA THR A 2 -24.51 -10.77 -28.87
C THR A 2 -24.50 -10.61 -27.35
N SER A 3 -23.43 -11.09 -26.70
CA SER A 3 -23.27 -10.87 -25.27
C SER A 3 -23.22 -9.35 -25.00
N LEU A 4 -23.88 -8.89 -23.94
CA LEU A 4 -23.87 -7.50 -23.47
C LEU A 4 -22.43 -6.93 -23.37
N THR A 5 -21.43 -7.79 -23.19
CA THR A 5 -20.00 -7.43 -23.15
C THR A 5 -19.43 -7.02 -24.50
N THR A 6 -19.82 -7.70 -25.60
CA THR A 6 -19.35 -7.37 -26.95
C THR A 6 -19.89 -6.03 -27.43
N GLU A 7 -21.18 -5.77 -27.19
CA GLU A 7 -21.81 -4.49 -27.55
C GLU A 7 -21.24 -3.33 -26.73
N PHE A 8 -20.94 -3.57 -25.45
CA PHE A 8 -20.29 -2.60 -24.59
C PHE A 8 -18.92 -2.18 -25.13
N PHE A 9 -18.05 -3.14 -25.46
CA PHE A 9 -16.71 -2.83 -25.98
C PHE A 9 -16.74 -2.21 -27.38
N ALA A 10 -17.65 -2.66 -28.26
CA ALA A 10 -17.86 -2.01 -29.56
C ALA A 10 -18.32 -0.56 -29.39
N GLY A 11 -19.21 -0.30 -28.42
CA GLY A 11 -19.64 1.04 -28.05
C GLY A 11 -18.49 1.90 -27.54
N LEU A 12 -17.67 1.37 -26.62
CA LEU A 12 -16.48 2.07 -26.11
C LEU A 12 -15.50 2.40 -27.23
N GLN A 13 -15.23 1.46 -28.14
CA GLN A 13 -14.32 1.66 -29.26
C GLN A 13 -14.80 2.76 -30.22
N ALA A 14 -16.12 2.93 -30.38
CA ALA A 14 -16.68 4.01 -31.19
C ALA A 14 -16.55 5.40 -30.54
N MET A 15 -16.25 5.48 -29.24
CA MET A 15 -16.15 6.74 -28.49
C MET A 15 -14.73 7.32 -28.52
N ASN A 16 -14.35 7.94 -29.64
CA ASN A 16 -13.02 8.53 -29.85
C ASN A 16 -12.66 9.66 -28.86
N SER A 17 -13.66 10.30 -28.25
CA SER A 17 -13.49 11.43 -27.32
C SER A 17 -13.79 11.05 -25.86
N LEU A 18 -13.77 9.76 -25.51
CA LEU A 18 -14.03 9.34 -24.13
C LEU A 18 -12.87 9.73 -23.22
N GLU A 19 -13.06 10.77 -22.41
CA GLU A 19 -12.07 11.25 -21.45
C GLU A 19 -12.11 10.48 -20.11
N ILE A 20 -13.28 9.98 -19.73
CA ILE A 20 -13.50 9.36 -18.42
C ILE A 20 -14.31 8.08 -18.59
N LEU A 21 -13.75 6.95 -18.17
CA LEU A 21 -14.47 5.70 -18.02
C LEU A 21 -14.66 5.39 -16.54
N ARG A 22 -15.92 5.40 -16.07
CA ARG A 22 -16.25 4.95 -14.70
C ARG A 22 -17.26 3.82 -14.75
N LEU A 23 -16.88 2.67 -14.24
CA LEU A 23 -17.73 1.49 -14.13
C LEU A 23 -17.74 1.05 -12.67
N ARG A 24 -18.92 1.03 -12.05
CA ARG A 24 -19.07 0.70 -10.64
C ARG A 24 -19.97 -0.49 -10.46
N THR A 25 -19.84 -1.13 -9.30
CA THR A 25 -20.66 -2.29 -8.90
C THR A 25 -20.66 -3.39 -9.98
N LEU A 26 -19.51 -3.63 -10.59
CA LEU A 26 -19.33 -4.65 -11.63
C LEU A 26 -19.55 -6.06 -11.04
N PRO A 27 -20.55 -6.82 -11.51
CA PRO A 27 -20.91 -8.11 -10.93
C PRO A 27 -19.97 -9.25 -11.38
N GLU A 28 -19.96 -10.35 -10.63
CA GLU A 28 -19.20 -11.58 -10.93
C GLU A 28 -19.60 -12.21 -12.28
N GLU A 29 -20.89 -12.12 -12.64
CA GLU A 29 -21.50 -12.83 -13.76
C GLU A 29 -21.41 -12.10 -15.12
N MET A 30 -20.56 -11.08 -15.26
CA MET A 30 -20.32 -10.53 -16.61
C MET A 30 -19.61 -11.60 -17.45
N LEU A 31 -20.40 -12.30 -18.28
CA LEU A 31 -19.92 -13.28 -19.24
C LEU A 31 -19.17 -12.55 -20.35
N PHE A 32 -17.87 -12.36 -20.15
CA PHE A 32 -16.93 -12.12 -21.23
C PHE A 32 -16.80 -13.43 -21.99
N GLU A 33 -17.50 -13.53 -23.11
CA GLU A 33 -17.23 -14.60 -24.06
C GLU A 33 -15.79 -14.44 -24.55
N ASP A 34 -15.09 -15.57 -24.66
CA ASP A 34 -13.69 -15.69 -25.10
C ASP A 34 -13.54 -15.38 -26.61
N GLN A 35 -14.24 -14.35 -27.08
CA GLN A 35 -14.18 -13.88 -28.46
C GLN A 35 -12.85 -13.15 -28.62
N GLY A 36 -12.00 -13.67 -29.52
CA GLY A 36 -10.62 -13.27 -29.75
C GLY A 36 -10.36 -11.78 -29.46
N ALA A 37 -9.45 -11.54 -28.52
CA ALA A 37 -9.13 -10.26 -27.92
C ALA A 37 -8.95 -9.12 -28.94
N HIS A 38 -10.04 -8.41 -29.25
CA HIS A 38 -9.96 -7.10 -29.84
C HIS A 38 -9.74 -6.11 -28.70
N SER A 39 -8.49 -5.68 -28.54
CA SER A 39 -8.16 -4.68 -27.54
C SER A 39 -8.83 -3.35 -27.89
N VAL A 40 -9.49 -2.72 -26.93
CA VAL A 40 -10.20 -1.44 -27.11
C VAL A 40 -9.25 -0.30 -26.75
N GLU A 41 -8.89 0.50 -27.74
CA GLU A 41 -8.05 1.67 -27.54
C GLU A 41 -8.88 2.89 -27.13
N LEU A 42 -8.57 3.44 -25.96
CA LEU A 42 -9.18 4.64 -25.42
C LEU A 42 -8.15 5.78 -25.38
N ALA A 43 -7.73 6.24 -26.55
CA ALA A 43 -6.60 7.18 -26.71
C ALA A 43 -6.78 8.51 -25.97
N SER A 44 -8.02 9.01 -25.87
CA SER A 44 -8.35 10.28 -25.22
C SER A 44 -8.66 10.14 -23.72
N CYS A 45 -8.65 8.92 -23.19
CA CYS A 45 -9.07 8.66 -21.81
C CYS A 45 -8.00 9.11 -20.83
N GLN A 46 -8.39 9.92 -19.84
CA GLN A 46 -7.54 10.46 -18.79
C GLN A 46 -7.81 9.81 -17.44
N VAL A 47 -9.03 9.30 -17.22
CA VAL A 47 -9.43 8.66 -15.96
C VAL A 47 -10.14 7.34 -16.22
N VAL A 48 -9.67 6.28 -15.57
CA VAL A 48 -10.36 4.99 -15.50
C VAL A 48 -10.64 4.67 -14.03
N ASP A 49 -11.91 4.53 -13.67
CA ASP A 49 -12.39 4.19 -12.32
C ASP A 49 -13.23 2.90 -12.41
N LEU A 50 -12.67 1.78 -11.96
CA LEU A 50 -13.32 0.48 -12.00
C LEU A 50 -13.55 -0.05 -10.59
N GLU A 51 -14.79 -0.40 -10.29
CA GLU A 51 -15.19 -0.96 -9.00
C GLU A 51 -16.09 -2.20 -9.17
N GLY A 52 -15.74 -3.31 -8.51
CA GLY A 52 -16.57 -4.52 -8.45
C GLY A 52 -15.77 -5.81 -8.21
N ASP A 53 -16.28 -6.93 -8.72
CA ASP A 53 -15.62 -8.23 -8.58
C ASP A 53 -14.23 -8.26 -9.23
N GLU A 54 -13.26 -8.84 -8.52
CA GLU A 54 -11.87 -8.92 -8.92
C GLU A 54 -11.65 -9.47 -10.33
N ARG A 55 -12.38 -10.52 -10.72
CA ARG A 55 -12.21 -11.16 -12.03
C ARG A 55 -12.81 -10.32 -13.14
N THR A 56 -13.97 -9.73 -12.88
CA THR A 56 -14.66 -8.85 -13.85
C THR A 56 -13.82 -7.61 -14.13
N VAL A 57 -13.30 -6.96 -13.09
CA VAL A 57 -12.43 -5.79 -13.25
C VAL A 57 -11.14 -6.16 -14.00
N ALA A 58 -10.53 -7.31 -13.67
CA ALA A 58 -9.33 -7.79 -14.36
C ALA A 58 -9.54 -7.95 -15.87
N LYS A 59 -10.64 -8.61 -16.27
CA LYS A 59 -10.97 -8.81 -17.69
C LYS A 59 -11.18 -7.51 -18.44
N ILE A 60 -11.82 -6.51 -17.82
CA ILE A 60 -11.96 -5.19 -18.43
C ILE A 60 -10.59 -4.57 -18.65
N LEU A 61 -9.71 -4.58 -17.63
CA LEU A 61 -8.36 -4.03 -17.77
C LEU A 61 -7.51 -4.76 -18.84
N GLU A 62 -7.68 -6.07 -19.01
CA GLU A 62 -6.98 -6.86 -20.02
C GLU A 62 -7.37 -6.47 -21.47
N VAL A 63 -8.60 -6.01 -21.67
CA VAL A 63 -9.11 -5.58 -22.98
C VAL A 63 -8.74 -4.13 -23.30
N LEU A 64 -8.62 -3.27 -22.30
CA LEU A 64 -8.37 -1.85 -22.49
C LEU A 64 -6.91 -1.53 -22.85
N ARG A 65 -6.73 -0.69 -23.87
CA ARG A 65 -5.47 0.02 -24.16
C ARG A 65 -5.65 1.48 -23.77
N LEU A 66 -4.91 1.89 -22.75
CA LEU A 66 -5.02 3.19 -22.10
C LEU A 66 -3.72 3.98 -22.27
N PRO A 67 -3.77 5.32 -22.41
CA PRO A 67 -2.58 6.15 -22.53
C PRO A 67 -1.72 6.13 -21.26
N SER A 68 -0.45 6.51 -21.39
CA SER A 68 0.55 6.40 -20.32
C SER A 68 0.29 7.34 -19.14
N ASN A 69 -0.37 8.46 -19.37
CA ASN A 69 -0.71 9.49 -18.38
C ASN A 69 -2.10 9.28 -17.73
N ILE A 70 -2.72 8.10 -17.85
CA ILE A 70 -4.00 7.82 -17.18
C ILE A 70 -3.88 7.97 -15.65
N HIS A 71 -4.97 8.43 -15.03
CA HIS A 71 -5.29 8.20 -13.63
C HIS A 71 -6.12 6.92 -13.50
N LEU A 72 -5.55 5.88 -12.90
CA LEU A 72 -6.17 4.57 -12.77
C LEU A 72 -6.64 4.32 -11.34
N ARG A 73 -7.93 4.11 -11.14
CA ARG A 73 -8.54 3.70 -9.87
C ARG A 73 -9.19 2.34 -10.03
N VAL A 74 -8.76 1.39 -9.21
CA VAL A 74 -9.20 -0.01 -9.25
C VAL A 74 -9.60 -0.44 -7.86
N HIS A 75 -10.89 -0.58 -7.63
CA HIS A 75 -11.48 -1.02 -6.37
C HIS A 75 -12.09 -2.40 -6.55
N ALA A 76 -11.30 -3.44 -6.31
CA ALA A 76 -11.72 -4.82 -6.50
C ALA A 76 -12.15 -5.46 -5.17
N SER A 77 -13.20 -6.27 -5.20
CA SER A 77 -13.59 -7.16 -4.10
C SER A 77 -13.39 -8.61 -4.50
N PHE A 78 -12.76 -9.38 -3.61
CA PHE A 78 -12.75 -10.84 -3.73
C PHE A 78 -14.11 -11.40 -3.31
N ARG A 79 -14.46 -12.55 -3.89
CA ARG A 79 -15.63 -13.33 -3.46
C ARG A 79 -15.55 -13.63 -1.96
N GLU A 80 -16.69 -13.50 -1.30
CA GLU A 80 -16.79 -13.74 0.14
C GLU A 80 -16.26 -15.13 0.50
N LEU A 81 -15.40 -15.20 1.52
CA LEU A 81 -14.76 -16.42 2.02
C LEU A 81 -13.84 -17.15 1.04
N SER A 82 -13.56 -16.57 -0.14
CA SER A 82 -12.55 -17.10 -1.05
C SER A 82 -11.15 -16.73 -0.57
N VAL A 83 -10.17 -17.61 -0.67
CA VAL A 83 -8.77 -17.24 -0.40
C VAL A 83 -8.19 -16.59 -1.66
N PRO A 84 -7.61 -15.37 -1.59
CA PRO A 84 -6.95 -14.75 -2.72
C PRO A 84 -5.86 -15.66 -3.28
N ALA A 85 -5.73 -15.74 -4.59
CA ALA A 85 -4.57 -16.38 -5.19
C ALA A 85 -3.30 -15.56 -4.84
N PRO A 86 -2.10 -16.19 -4.78
CA PRO A 86 -0.85 -15.48 -4.54
C PRO A 86 -0.58 -14.31 -5.51
N SER A 87 -1.12 -14.39 -6.72
CA SER A 87 -1.19 -13.30 -7.69
C SER A 87 -2.61 -13.24 -8.29
N PRO A 88 -3.50 -12.40 -7.72
CA PRO A 88 -4.84 -12.17 -8.23
C PRO A 88 -4.80 -11.71 -9.70
N SER A 89 -5.82 -12.12 -10.47
CA SER A 89 -6.00 -11.72 -11.87
C SER A 89 -5.95 -10.21 -12.04
N ILE A 90 -6.52 -9.46 -11.09
CA ILE A 90 -6.54 -8.00 -11.12
C ILE A 90 -5.13 -7.40 -11.04
N ILE A 91 -4.28 -7.97 -10.19
CA ILE A 91 -2.90 -7.51 -10.06
C ILE A 91 -2.13 -7.84 -11.33
N ARG A 92 -2.34 -9.03 -11.91
CA ARG A 92 -1.75 -9.40 -13.20
C ARG A 92 -2.17 -8.45 -14.32
N ALA A 93 -3.46 -8.08 -14.38
CA ALA A 93 -3.98 -7.15 -15.37
C ALA A 93 -3.40 -5.74 -15.21
N ILE A 94 -3.33 -5.22 -13.97
CA ILE A 94 -2.68 -3.93 -13.68
C ILE A 94 -1.20 -3.98 -14.10
N ARG A 95 -0.49 -5.07 -13.77
CA ARG A 95 0.92 -5.25 -14.16
C ARG A 95 1.10 -5.21 -15.68
N ALA A 96 0.32 -6.02 -16.40
CA ALA A 96 0.38 -6.04 -17.86
C ALA A 96 0.10 -4.65 -18.47
N LEU A 97 -0.84 -3.90 -17.89
CA LEU A 97 -1.14 -2.53 -18.30
C LEU A 97 0.03 -1.56 -18.04
N LEU A 98 0.71 -1.68 -16.89
CA LEU A 98 1.87 -0.86 -16.55
C LEU A 98 3.09 -1.23 -17.41
N ASP A 99 3.36 -2.52 -17.60
CA ASP A 99 4.50 -3.04 -18.37
C ASP A 99 4.37 -2.71 -19.88
N ALA A 100 3.16 -2.76 -20.43
CA ALA A 100 2.90 -2.42 -21.83
C ALA A 100 3.25 -0.95 -22.18
N ARG A 101 3.46 -0.09 -21.17
CA ARG A 101 3.81 1.33 -21.33
C ARG A 101 5.33 1.59 -21.32
N GLY A 102 6.13 0.55 -21.10
CA GLY A 102 7.58 0.65 -20.91
C GLY A 102 7.95 1.20 -19.53
N HIS A 103 9.04 0.68 -18.96
CA HIS A 103 9.50 1.00 -17.60
C HIS A 103 9.87 2.48 -17.39
N ASP A 104 10.14 3.24 -18.44
CA ASP A 104 10.64 4.62 -18.36
C ASP A 104 9.56 5.71 -18.21
N THR A 105 8.27 5.40 -18.41
CA THR A 105 7.22 6.45 -18.46
C THR A 105 6.25 6.45 -17.28
N ALA A 106 6.25 5.42 -16.42
CA ALA A 106 5.30 5.34 -15.30
C ALA A 106 5.75 6.12 -14.05
N GLY A 107 7.06 6.34 -13.86
CA GLY A 107 7.67 7.40 -13.03
C GLY A 107 7.10 7.65 -11.63
N TYR A 108 6.50 6.66 -10.96
CA TYR A 108 5.97 6.86 -9.62
C TYR A 108 7.12 7.15 -8.66
N ARG A 109 6.99 8.25 -7.90
CA ARG A 109 8.03 8.71 -6.96
C ARG A 109 7.61 8.50 -5.52
N SER A 110 6.32 8.52 -5.24
CA SER A 110 5.81 8.32 -3.89
C SER A 110 4.64 7.34 -3.87
N ALA A 111 4.50 6.64 -2.75
CA ALA A 111 3.40 5.72 -2.51
C ALA A 111 2.89 5.82 -1.08
N VAL A 112 1.58 5.71 -0.93
CA VAL A 112 0.90 5.57 0.36
C VAL A 112 0.28 4.19 0.42
N PHE A 113 0.58 3.47 1.48
CA PHE A 113 0.03 2.15 1.74
C PHE A 113 -0.79 2.16 3.03
N GLU A 114 -2.00 1.61 2.90
CA GLU A 114 -2.96 1.44 3.98
C GLU A 114 -3.41 -0.01 4.01
N HIS A 115 -3.46 -0.57 5.21
CA HIS A 115 -4.10 -1.86 5.44
C HIS A 115 -4.95 -1.76 6.70
N CYS A 116 -6.23 -2.09 6.56
CA CYS A 116 -7.16 -2.14 7.68
C CYS A 116 -7.96 -3.44 7.66
N CYS A 117 -8.20 -3.99 8.85
CA CYS A 117 -9.16 -5.08 9.04
C CYS A 117 -10.23 -4.66 10.04
N GLU A 118 -11.48 -4.95 9.71
CA GLU A 118 -12.65 -4.71 10.55
C GLU A 118 -13.36 -6.03 10.87
N HIS A 119 -13.76 -6.24 12.13
CA HIS A 119 -14.59 -7.38 12.51
C HIS A 119 -16.04 -7.13 12.10
N LEU A 120 -16.60 -8.03 11.27
CA LEU A 120 -17.99 -7.90 10.79
C LEU A 120 -19.03 -8.26 11.85
N ASN A 121 -18.66 -9.07 12.83
CA ASN A 121 -19.50 -9.44 13.96
C ASN A 121 -18.63 -9.40 15.21
N GLY A 122 -18.78 -8.36 16.03
CA GLY A 122 -17.98 -8.13 17.24
C GLY A 122 -17.72 -9.43 18.01
N HIS A 123 -16.47 -9.65 18.41
CA HIS A 123 -15.93 -10.88 19.00
C HIS A 123 -16.97 -11.64 19.86
N LYS A 124 -17.63 -12.65 19.28
CA LYS A 124 -18.36 -13.64 20.08
C LYS A 124 -17.34 -14.69 20.49
N MET A 125 -17.05 -14.76 21.79
CA MET A 125 -16.02 -15.58 22.44
C MET A 125 -15.97 -17.08 22.03
N PHE A 126 -17.01 -17.57 21.34
CA PHE A 126 -17.21 -18.99 21.01
C PHE A 126 -17.27 -19.30 19.49
N PHE A 127 -17.21 -18.31 18.59
CA PHE A 127 -17.25 -18.56 17.15
C PHE A 127 -16.12 -17.80 16.42
N PRO A 128 -15.46 -18.42 15.43
CA PRO A 128 -14.45 -17.73 14.64
C PRO A 128 -15.07 -16.52 13.96
N GLY A 129 -14.51 -15.33 14.23
CA GLY A 129 -15.00 -14.07 13.67
C GLY A 129 -14.72 -13.99 12.17
N TYR A 130 -15.56 -13.22 11.48
CA TYR A 130 -15.30 -12.79 10.12
C TYR A 130 -14.62 -11.42 10.15
N LEU A 131 -13.65 -11.26 9.26
CA LEU A 131 -12.92 -10.03 9.05
C LEU A 131 -13.16 -9.53 7.64
N LYS A 132 -13.33 -8.22 7.54
CA LYS A 132 -13.23 -7.49 6.29
C LYS A 132 -11.86 -6.82 6.25
N SER A 133 -10.96 -7.36 5.43
CA SER A 133 -9.65 -6.80 5.14
C SER A 133 -9.72 -5.89 3.93
N CYS A 134 -9.06 -4.74 4.01
CA CYS A 134 -8.94 -3.78 2.93
C CYS A 134 -7.49 -3.36 2.81
N TRP A 135 -6.92 -3.59 1.64
CA TRP A 135 -5.57 -3.20 1.30
C TRP A 135 -5.61 -2.13 0.24
N ARG A 136 -4.90 -1.03 0.45
CA ARG A 136 -4.89 0.08 -0.49
C ARG A 136 -3.49 0.57 -0.75
N LEU A 137 -3.15 0.68 -2.02
CA LEU A 137 -1.93 1.29 -2.50
C LEU A 137 -2.28 2.48 -3.39
N ARG A 138 -1.78 3.65 -3.01
CA ARG A 138 -1.90 4.89 -3.79
C ARG A 138 -0.51 5.32 -4.24
N ALA A 139 -0.28 5.49 -5.53
CA ALA A 139 1.00 5.93 -6.07
C ALA A 139 0.87 7.24 -6.86
N TYR A 140 1.91 8.06 -6.79
CA TYR A 140 1.96 9.40 -7.36
C TYR A 140 3.26 9.59 -8.15
N ARG A 141 3.17 10.23 -9.32
CA ARG A 141 4.31 10.57 -10.18
C ARG A 141 5.08 11.78 -9.66
N CYS A 142 4.42 12.66 -8.91
CA CYS A 142 5.04 13.84 -8.29
C CYS A 142 5.55 13.52 -6.87
N SER A 143 6.78 13.94 -6.57
CA SER A 143 7.43 13.73 -5.27
C SER A 143 6.95 14.67 -4.15
N SER A 144 6.07 15.62 -4.44
CA SER A 144 5.60 16.61 -3.45
C SER A 144 4.22 16.23 -2.88
N LEU A 145 4.17 15.21 -2.02
CA LEU A 145 3.18 15.27 -0.95
C LEU A 145 3.66 16.37 0.00
N ASN A 146 3.03 17.55 -0.08
CA ASN A 146 3.35 18.66 0.81
C ASN A 146 3.23 18.21 2.28
N LYS A 147 4.21 18.63 3.09
CA LYS A 147 4.61 18.05 4.39
C LYS A 147 3.57 17.94 5.51
N GLU A 148 2.33 18.39 5.32
CA GLU A 148 1.38 18.61 6.42
C GLU A 148 -0.06 18.15 6.15
N THR A 149 -0.37 17.60 4.98
CA THR A 149 -1.77 17.28 4.63
C THR A 149 -1.90 15.86 4.09
N VAL A 150 -1.84 14.88 4.99
CA VAL A 150 -2.43 13.55 4.76
C VAL A 150 -3.81 13.46 5.44
N SER A 151 -4.16 14.44 6.28
CA SER A 151 -5.47 14.61 6.91
C SER A 151 -6.57 15.09 5.96
N ASP A 152 -6.21 15.78 4.86
CA ASP A 152 -7.18 16.26 3.86
C ASP A 152 -6.99 15.54 2.52
N LEU A 153 -7.57 14.34 2.42
CA LEU A 153 -7.83 13.57 1.20
C LEU A 153 -8.71 14.30 0.15
N ASN A 154 -8.96 15.60 0.32
CA ASN A 154 -9.88 16.42 -0.48
C ASN A 154 -9.21 17.60 -1.22
N SER A 155 -7.88 17.73 -1.21
CA SER A 155 -7.19 18.76 -2.00
C SER A 155 -6.49 18.15 -3.23
N ASP A 156 -6.48 18.90 -4.34
CA ASP A 156 -5.94 18.77 -5.70
C ASP A 156 -4.88 17.69 -6.10
N ASN A 157 -4.35 16.86 -5.19
CA ASN A 157 -3.41 15.77 -5.46
C ASN A 157 -4.11 14.40 -5.48
N ALA A 158 -4.96 14.15 -6.48
CA ALA A 158 -5.48 12.81 -6.71
C ALA A 158 -4.34 11.84 -7.10
N PRO A 159 -4.34 10.59 -6.59
CA PRO A 159 -3.35 9.60 -6.99
C PRO A 159 -3.43 9.29 -8.49
N ASP A 160 -2.27 9.05 -9.10
CA ASP A 160 -2.13 8.56 -10.47
C ASP A 160 -2.55 7.08 -10.56
N LEU A 161 -2.31 6.33 -9.50
CA LEU A 161 -2.74 4.94 -9.34
C LEU A 161 -3.34 4.75 -7.95
N ASP A 162 -4.58 4.28 -7.87
CA ASP A 162 -5.26 3.91 -6.63
C ASP A 162 -5.78 2.49 -6.75
N VAL A 163 -5.19 1.55 -6.02
CA VAL A 163 -5.59 0.14 -6.02
C VAL A 163 -6.09 -0.20 -4.64
N CYS A 164 -7.37 -0.57 -4.53
CA CYS A 164 -8.03 -0.98 -3.30
C CYS A 164 -8.56 -2.41 -3.48
N LEU A 165 -8.06 -3.33 -2.66
CA LEU A 165 -8.46 -4.73 -2.66
C LEU A 165 -9.21 -5.03 -1.35
N LYS A 166 -10.48 -5.42 -1.48
CA LYS A 166 -11.36 -5.75 -0.36
C LYS A 166 -11.59 -7.24 -0.30
N TRP A 167 -11.48 -7.81 0.89
CA TRP A 167 -11.62 -9.24 1.10
C TRP A 167 -12.35 -9.52 2.41
N THR A 168 -13.36 -10.39 2.37
CA THR A 168 -14.03 -10.89 3.58
C THR A 168 -13.65 -12.35 3.81
N THR A 169 -13.15 -12.68 5.01
CA THR A 169 -12.64 -14.01 5.34
C THR A 169 -12.79 -14.36 6.81
N HIS A 170 -12.54 -15.62 7.15
CA HIS A 170 -12.39 -16.04 8.54
C HIS A 170 -11.09 -15.49 9.15
N GLU A 171 -11.13 -15.11 10.43
CA GLU A 171 -9.97 -14.53 11.12
C GLU A 171 -8.72 -15.41 11.07
N LEU A 172 -8.86 -16.73 11.27
CA LEU A 172 -7.74 -17.67 11.21
C LEU A 172 -7.10 -17.68 9.81
N GLN A 173 -7.93 -17.70 8.77
CA GLN A 173 -7.46 -17.66 7.38
C GLN A 173 -6.82 -16.32 7.02
N ALA A 174 -7.34 -15.19 7.54
CA ALA A 174 -6.71 -13.87 7.36
C ALA A 174 -5.28 -13.84 7.90
N ARG A 175 -5.05 -14.47 9.06
CA ARG A 175 -3.72 -14.56 9.68
C ARG A 175 -2.78 -15.43 8.85
N GLU A 176 -3.22 -16.60 8.42
CA GLU A 176 -2.39 -17.53 7.64
C GLU A 176 -2.04 -16.95 6.24
N SER A 177 -3.04 -16.46 5.52
CA SER A 177 -2.88 -15.88 4.18
C SER A 177 -1.93 -14.67 4.14
N SER A 178 -1.90 -13.86 5.20
CA SER A 178 -0.99 -12.71 5.29
C SER A 178 0.50 -13.08 5.17
N THR A 179 0.84 -14.34 5.42
CA THR A 179 2.20 -14.87 5.34
C THR A 179 2.53 -15.53 3.99
N GLU A 180 1.51 -15.95 3.23
CA GLU A 180 1.65 -16.65 1.96
C GLU A 180 1.64 -15.71 0.74
N HIS A 181 1.09 -14.51 0.90
CA HIS A 181 0.88 -13.55 -0.18
C HIS A 181 1.99 -12.49 -0.26
N GLY A 182 3.13 -12.85 -0.86
CA GLY A 182 4.39 -12.06 -1.00
C GLY A 182 4.34 -10.53 -1.20
N GLU A 183 5.06 -10.01 -2.21
CA GLU A 183 5.24 -8.56 -2.44
C GLU A 183 3.95 -7.82 -2.84
N PHE A 184 3.04 -7.63 -1.90
CA PHE A 184 1.69 -7.08 -2.12
C PHE A 184 1.06 -7.68 -3.39
N PHE A 185 1.01 -9.01 -3.42
CA PHE A 185 0.56 -9.84 -4.56
C PHE A 185 1.32 -9.66 -5.89
N GLY A 186 2.52 -9.08 -5.81
CA GLY A 186 3.38 -8.72 -6.94
C GLY A 186 3.16 -7.31 -7.47
N LEU A 187 2.25 -6.50 -6.90
CA LEU A 187 1.99 -5.13 -7.39
C LEU A 187 3.15 -4.19 -7.07
N ALA A 188 3.79 -4.34 -5.91
CA ALA A 188 4.94 -3.52 -5.53
C ALA A 188 6.06 -3.61 -6.59
N SER A 189 6.33 -4.81 -7.10
CA SER A 189 7.32 -5.01 -8.17
C SER A 189 7.02 -4.25 -9.48
N ALA A 190 5.76 -3.93 -9.74
CA ALA A 190 5.30 -3.25 -10.95
C ALA A 190 5.37 -1.72 -10.84
N VAL A 191 5.17 -1.22 -9.63
CA VAL A 191 5.30 0.19 -9.27
C VAL A 191 6.73 0.41 -8.78
N SER A 192 7.68 0.42 -9.70
CA SER A 192 9.11 0.58 -9.41
C SER A 192 9.51 2.06 -9.23
N SER A 193 10.71 2.30 -8.69
CA SER A 193 11.31 3.63 -8.50
C SER A 193 10.67 4.54 -7.45
N ILE A 194 9.89 3.97 -6.52
CA ILE A 194 9.40 4.71 -5.35
C ILE A 194 10.58 5.22 -4.51
N GLN A 195 10.65 6.53 -4.33
CA GLN A 195 11.61 7.23 -3.49
C GLN A 195 11.03 7.53 -2.10
N GLU A 196 9.71 7.64 -1.99
CA GLU A 196 9.02 7.98 -0.75
C GLU A 196 7.85 7.03 -0.48
N LEU A 197 7.91 6.29 0.63
CA LEU A 197 6.83 5.40 1.07
C LEU A 197 6.19 5.94 2.35
N HIS A 198 4.87 6.03 2.37
CA HIS A 198 4.09 6.34 3.57
C HIS A 198 3.25 5.15 3.99
N LEU A 199 3.50 4.63 5.18
CA LEU A 199 2.63 3.66 5.85
C LEU A 199 1.66 4.39 6.77
N VAL A 200 0.36 4.17 6.59
CA VAL A 200 -0.68 4.82 7.38
C VAL A 200 -1.41 3.79 8.24
N SER A 201 -1.39 3.99 9.55
CA SER A 201 -2.15 3.19 10.52
C SER A 201 -3.64 3.27 10.22
N PRO A 202 -4.36 2.14 10.37
CA PRO A 202 -5.78 2.14 10.19
C PRO A 202 -6.48 2.96 11.28
N PRO A 203 -7.75 3.34 11.07
CA PRO A 203 -8.56 4.03 12.07
C PRO A 203 -8.70 3.24 13.38
N ASP A 204 -8.89 3.94 14.50
CA ASP A 204 -9.09 3.36 15.82
C ASP A 204 -10.13 2.22 15.82
N GLY A 205 -9.77 1.08 16.42
CA GLY A 205 -10.60 -0.13 16.49
C GLY A 205 -10.39 -1.12 15.34
N SER A 206 -9.60 -0.78 14.33
CA SER A 206 -9.16 -1.72 13.29
C SER A 206 -8.04 -2.62 13.78
N VAL A 207 -7.97 -3.85 13.28
CA VAL A 207 -6.89 -4.80 13.60
C VAL A 207 -5.86 -4.86 12.46
N LEU A 208 -4.57 -5.02 12.81
CA LEU A 208 -3.48 -5.19 11.85
C LEU A 208 -2.93 -6.63 11.84
N TYR A 209 -3.19 -7.37 10.76
CA TYR A 209 -2.66 -8.73 10.54
C TYR A 209 -1.50 -8.79 9.54
N THR A 210 -0.74 -7.71 9.39
CA THR A 210 0.40 -7.66 8.46
C THR A 210 1.71 -7.82 9.22
N PRO A 211 2.15 -9.05 9.57
CA PRO A 211 3.51 -9.24 10.04
C PRO A 211 4.47 -8.95 8.87
N ASN A 212 5.63 -8.40 9.17
CA ASN A 212 6.66 -8.12 8.18
C ASN A 212 6.17 -7.24 7.00
N VAL A 213 5.44 -6.17 7.29
CA VAL A 213 4.82 -5.31 6.27
C VAL A 213 5.83 -4.81 5.24
N LEU A 214 7.04 -4.43 5.64
CA LEU A 214 8.04 -3.88 4.72
C LEU A 214 8.75 -4.97 3.92
N ARG A 215 9.27 -6.00 4.58
CA ARG A 215 10.04 -7.09 3.97
C ARG A 215 9.17 -7.99 3.12
N HIS A 216 7.91 -8.21 3.52
CA HIS A 216 7.00 -9.04 2.75
C HIS A 216 6.49 -8.28 1.53
N HIS A 217 6.04 -7.03 1.70
CA HIS A 217 5.33 -6.31 0.64
C HIS A 217 6.19 -5.39 -0.22
N PHE A 218 7.29 -4.85 0.32
CA PHE A 218 8.03 -3.75 -0.31
C PHE A 218 9.54 -3.99 -0.48
N LYS A 219 10.04 -5.21 -0.24
CA LYS A 219 11.49 -5.49 -0.32
C LYS A 219 12.15 -5.14 -1.66
N SER A 220 11.38 -5.15 -2.76
CA SER A 220 11.87 -4.79 -4.09
C SER A 220 12.12 -3.29 -4.29
N TRP A 221 11.56 -2.43 -3.43
CA TRP A 221 11.71 -0.97 -3.53
C TRP A 221 13.03 -0.45 -2.95
N THR A 222 14.13 -0.85 -3.58
CA THR A 222 15.48 -0.52 -3.10
C THR A 222 15.86 0.97 -3.21
N SER A 223 15.10 1.74 -4.00
CA SER A 223 15.28 3.18 -4.22
C SER A 223 14.57 4.07 -3.18
N VAL A 224 13.90 3.50 -2.18
CA VAL A 224 13.23 4.29 -1.14
C VAL A 224 14.27 5.06 -0.33
N GLU A 225 14.19 6.40 -0.43
CA GLU A 225 15.03 7.35 0.29
C GLU A 225 14.33 7.86 1.56
N ARG A 226 13.00 7.92 1.54
CA ARG A 226 12.18 8.44 2.64
C ARG A 226 11.08 7.47 3.03
N LEU A 227 11.00 7.14 4.32
CA LEU A 227 9.93 6.35 4.88
C LEU A 227 9.17 7.17 5.91
N ARG A 228 7.87 7.35 5.70
CA ARG A 228 6.96 7.95 6.67
C ARG A 228 6.07 6.87 7.25
N ILE A 229 5.88 6.88 8.55
CA ILE A 229 5.02 5.93 9.24
C ILE A 229 4.13 6.72 10.18
N THR A 230 2.83 6.55 10.02
CA THR A 230 1.82 7.12 10.89
C THR A 230 1.22 6.01 11.74
N GLY A 231 1.23 6.19 13.05
CA GLY A 231 0.67 5.29 14.05
C GLY A 231 1.68 4.29 14.65
N ALA A 232 1.50 4.02 15.94
CA ALA A 232 2.49 3.29 16.75
C ALA A 232 2.70 1.83 16.34
N GLU A 233 1.62 1.12 15.98
CA GLU A 233 1.71 -0.31 15.66
C GLU A 233 2.52 -0.56 14.39
N PHE A 234 2.30 0.24 13.33
CA PHE A 234 3.15 0.18 12.14
C PHE A 234 4.58 0.63 12.43
N ALA A 235 4.78 1.67 13.25
CA ALA A 235 6.10 2.16 13.59
C ALA A 235 6.95 1.05 14.23
N ARG A 236 6.42 0.35 15.23
CA ARG A 236 7.12 -0.75 15.90
C ARG A 236 7.48 -1.88 14.93
N ARG A 237 6.49 -2.40 14.19
CA ARG A 237 6.71 -3.50 13.23
C ARG A 237 7.72 -3.11 12.15
N ALA A 238 7.60 -1.90 11.60
CA ALA A 238 8.51 -1.41 10.58
C ALA A 238 9.94 -1.26 11.12
N LEU A 239 10.12 -0.79 12.37
CA LEU A 239 11.44 -0.68 12.99
C LEU A 239 12.09 -2.06 13.20
N ASP A 240 11.33 -3.04 13.68
CA ASP A 240 11.80 -4.43 13.80
C ASP A 240 12.30 -4.97 12.45
N GLU A 241 11.64 -4.60 11.36
CA GLU A 241 12.02 -5.02 10.02
C GLU A 241 13.21 -4.26 9.44
N LEU A 242 13.35 -2.97 9.74
CA LEU A 242 14.48 -2.15 9.33
C LEU A 242 15.77 -2.53 10.07
N ASN A 243 15.64 -3.08 11.28
CA ASN A 243 16.73 -3.74 11.98
C ASN A 243 17.20 -4.96 11.18
N SER A 244 18.42 -4.89 10.62
CA SER A 244 19.00 -6.03 9.92
C SER A 244 19.49 -7.07 10.90
N SER A 245 18.93 -8.28 10.84
CA SER A 245 19.52 -9.44 11.50
C SER A 245 20.85 -9.81 10.82
N PRO A 246 21.83 -10.37 11.56
CA PRO A 246 23.09 -10.83 10.98
C PRO A 246 22.84 -11.79 9.80
N GLY A 247 23.39 -11.47 8.63
CA GLY A 247 23.24 -12.28 7.41
C GLY A 247 22.04 -11.93 6.52
N GLN A 248 21.19 -10.97 6.90
CA GLN A 248 20.14 -10.44 6.03
C GLN A 248 20.58 -9.14 5.35
N SER A 249 20.18 -8.96 4.09
CA SER A 249 20.37 -7.69 3.39
C SER A 249 19.56 -6.57 4.03
N LEU A 250 20.12 -5.36 3.96
CA LEU A 250 19.43 -4.15 4.38
C LEU A 250 18.16 -3.96 3.57
N LEU A 251 17.05 -3.75 4.26
CA LEU A 251 15.82 -3.27 3.66
C LEU A 251 15.98 -1.79 3.36
N PHE A 252 15.57 -1.37 2.16
CA PHE A 252 15.72 0.01 1.65
C PHE A 252 17.16 0.52 1.82
N PRO A 253 18.14 0.02 1.04
CA PRO A 253 19.54 0.46 1.16
C PRO A 253 19.72 1.96 0.95
N SER A 254 18.84 2.61 0.19
CA SER A 254 18.88 4.07 -0.07
C SER A 254 18.19 4.91 1.01
N LEU A 255 17.62 4.31 2.05
CA LEU A 255 16.85 5.03 3.07
C LEU A 255 17.75 5.98 3.86
N THR A 256 17.41 7.27 3.82
CA THR A 256 18.13 8.36 4.49
C THR A 256 17.24 9.18 5.41
N GLU A 257 15.92 9.19 5.19
CA GLU A 257 14.96 9.90 6.05
C GLU A 257 13.91 8.95 6.60
N LEU A 258 13.73 8.95 7.92
CA LEU A 258 12.65 8.25 8.61
C LEU A 258 11.78 9.26 9.35
N ALA A 259 10.47 9.25 9.11
CA ALA A 259 9.52 10.08 9.82
C ALA A 259 8.47 9.21 10.52
N LEU A 260 8.36 9.35 11.84
CA LEU A 260 7.40 8.62 12.66
C LEU A 260 6.40 9.61 13.28
N ARG A 261 5.13 9.48 12.93
CA ARG A 261 4.04 10.38 13.35
C ARG A 261 2.97 9.61 14.13
N ASP A 262 2.24 10.29 15.00
CA ASP A 262 1.11 9.76 15.77
C ASP A 262 1.43 8.50 16.60
N ILE A 263 2.66 8.41 17.10
CA ILE A 263 3.12 7.26 17.91
C ILE A 263 2.51 7.30 19.32
N LEU A 264 2.24 8.49 19.86
CA LEU A 264 1.81 8.67 21.25
C LEU A 264 0.30 8.50 21.48
N ALA A 265 -0.53 8.55 20.43
CA ALA A 265 -1.97 8.37 20.56
C ALA A 265 -2.32 6.94 21.04
N ALA A 266 -1.59 5.93 20.55
CA ALA A 266 -1.78 4.53 20.93
C ALA A 266 -1.34 4.23 22.37
N GLN A 267 -0.33 4.95 22.89
CA GLN A 267 0.19 4.75 24.26
C GLN A 267 -0.78 5.21 25.35
N ARG A 268 -1.77 6.05 25.02
CA ARG A 268 -2.78 6.53 25.99
C ARG A 268 -3.95 5.56 26.18
N LEU A 269 -4.12 4.57 25.31
CA LEU A 269 -5.26 3.63 25.32
C LEU A 269 -4.90 2.21 25.79
N GLY A 270 -3.60 1.89 25.91
CA GLY A 270 -3.11 0.63 26.47
C GLY A 270 -2.72 0.77 27.94
N SER A 271 -3.03 -0.24 28.77
CA SER A 271 -2.64 -0.34 30.19
C SER A 271 -1.13 -0.53 30.42
N GLY A 272 -0.27 -0.24 29.44
CA GLY A 272 1.18 -0.35 29.48
C GLY A 272 1.83 1.03 29.43
N GLY A 273 1.84 1.75 30.55
CA GLY A 273 2.48 3.06 30.64
C GLY A 273 4.01 2.98 30.49
N ASN A 274 4.63 4.06 29.99
CA ASN A 274 6.07 4.41 29.93
C ASN A 274 7.11 3.38 29.41
N HIS A 275 6.88 2.08 29.53
CA HIS A 275 7.79 1.02 29.09
C HIS A 275 7.85 0.92 27.56
N ASP A 276 6.71 1.03 26.89
CA ASP A 276 6.62 0.94 25.42
C ASP A 276 7.36 2.09 24.70
N ALA A 277 7.47 3.27 25.34
CA ALA A 277 8.21 4.41 24.78
C ALA A 277 9.73 4.27 24.92
N VAL A 278 10.19 3.71 26.05
CA VAL A 278 11.62 3.43 26.32
C VAL A 278 12.12 2.33 25.37
N ASP A 279 11.28 1.34 25.08
CA ASP A 279 11.65 0.25 24.17
C ASP A 279 11.76 0.74 22.72
N LEU A 280 10.84 1.61 22.26
CA LEU A 280 10.92 2.23 20.93
C LEU A 280 12.19 3.07 20.72
N GLY A 281 12.59 3.83 21.74
CA GLY A 281 13.81 4.65 21.70
C GLY A 281 15.08 3.81 21.52
N LYS A 282 15.18 2.69 22.25
CA LYS A 282 16.29 1.74 22.14
C LYS A 282 16.31 1.03 20.78
N ASP A 283 15.14 0.65 20.27
CA ASP A 283 15.03 0.02 18.96
C ASP A 283 15.47 0.97 17.84
N LEU A 284 15.13 2.26 17.95
CA LEU A 284 15.57 3.31 17.05
C LEU A 284 17.09 3.49 17.07
N VAL A 285 17.70 3.59 18.26
CA VAL A 285 19.16 3.70 18.42
C VAL A 285 19.85 2.50 17.79
N THR A 286 19.36 1.30 18.10
CA THR A 286 19.91 0.04 17.58
C THR A 286 19.87 0.03 16.06
N MET A 287 18.73 0.40 15.46
CA MET A 287 18.53 0.46 14.02
C MET A 287 19.45 1.47 13.35
N VAL A 288 19.48 2.71 13.85
CA VAL A 288 20.28 3.78 13.27
C VAL A 288 21.77 3.43 13.35
N ARG A 289 22.24 2.88 14.47
CA ARG A 289 23.62 2.43 14.64
C ARG A 289 23.97 1.29 13.69
N ALA A 290 23.16 0.24 13.62
CA ALA A 290 23.39 -0.89 12.74
C ALA A 290 23.47 -0.47 11.27
N ARG A 291 22.58 0.46 10.85
CA ARG A 291 22.61 1.02 9.50
C ARG A 291 23.84 1.89 9.24
N HIS A 292 24.29 2.66 10.23
CA HIS A 292 25.52 3.45 10.13
C HIS A 292 26.74 2.55 9.93
N GLU A 293 26.87 1.50 10.74
CA GLU A 293 27.95 0.50 10.63
C GLU A 293 27.94 -0.23 9.27
N ALA A 294 26.76 -0.43 8.69
CA ALA A 294 26.59 -1.02 7.36
C ALA A 294 26.76 -0.01 6.19
N GLY A 295 27.09 1.25 6.46
CA GLY A 295 27.32 2.28 5.45
C GLY A 295 26.05 2.91 4.84
N ALA A 296 24.87 2.67 5.42
CA ALA A 296 23.57 3.12 4.93
C ALA A 296 22.85 4.02 5.97
N SER A 297 23.54 5.08 6.40
CA SER A 297 23.14 5.92 7.53
C SER A 297 21.80 6.65 7.30
N ILE A 298 20.98 6.70 8.36
CA ILE A 298 19.80 7.57 8.41
C ILE A 298 20.26 9.00 8.72
N GLN A 299 20.12 9.91 7.77
CA GLN A 299 20.56 11.30 7.90
C GLN A 299 19.55 12.16 8.68
N ARG A 300 18.26 11.86 8.56
CA ARG A 300 17.19 12.59 9.22
C ARG A 300 16.20 11.64 9.89
N LEU A 301 15.92 11.91 11.16
CA LEU A 301 14.85 11.27 11.91
C LEU A 301 13.85 12.35 12.35
N GLU A 302 12.62 12.28 11.85
CA GLU A 302 11.51 13.13 12.29
C GLU A 302 10.61 12.29 13.21
N MET A 303 10.28 12.78 14.40
CA MET A 303 9.45 12.02 15.33
C MET A 303 8.51 12.93 16.12
N SER A 304 7.22 12.56 16.12
CA SER A 304 6.22 13.20 16.97
C SER A 304 6.44 12.79 18.42
N GLY A 305 6.47 13.75 19.34
CA GLY A 305 6.61 13.46 20.77
C GLY A 305 8.01 13.05 21.20
N ASN A 306 9.05 13.56 20.52
CA ASN A 306 10.44 13.25 20.86
C ASN A 306 10.85 13.71 22.28
N GLU A 307 10.07 14.60 22.91
CA GLU A 307 10.21 14.96 24.32
C GLU A 307 9.95 13.81 25.31
N THR A 308 9.33 12.71 24.89
CA THR A 308 9.07 11.56 25.77
C THR A 308 10.19 10.52 25.77
N LEU A 309 11.21 10.67 24.91
CA LEU A 309 12.40 9.83 24.96
C LEU A 309 13.28 10.21 26.15
N ASP A 310 14.00 9.24 26.71
CA ASP A 310 14.99 9.56 27.73
C ASP A 310 16.13 10.41 27.12
N PRO A 311 16.71 11.35 27.89
CA PRO A 311 17.74 12.25 27.39
C PRO A 311 18.96 11.53 26.80
N ASP A 312 19.34 10.37 27.37
CA ASP A 312 20.49 9.60 26.92
C ASP A 312 20.24 9.02 25.52
N THR A 313 19.05 8.45 25.27
CA THR A 313 18.62 8.03 23.92
C THR A 313 18.61 9.19 22.92
N VAL A 314 18.16 10.38 23.33
CA VAL A 314 18.13 11.55 22.43
C VAL A 314 19.53 11.98 22.02
N GLU A 315 20.46 12.08 22.98
CA GLU A 315 21.85 12.44 22.69
C GLU A 315 22.55 11.37 21.86
N GLU A 316 22.25 10.10 22.10
CA GLU A 316 22.76 9.01 21.29
C GLU A 316 22.25 9.06 19.85
N LEU A 317 20.94 9.25 19.64
CA LEU A 317 20.38 9.42 18.29
C LEU A 317 21.03 10.59 17.55
N LYS A 318 21.27 11.72 18.21
CA LYS A 318 21.95 12.90 17.63
C LYS A 318 23.38 12.62 17.20
N THR A 319 24.03 11.59 17.76
CA THR A 319 25.38 11.18 17.35
C THR A 319 25.40 10.62 15.93
N PHE A 320 24.30 9.99 15.50
CA PHE A 320 24.22 9.31 14.21
C PHE A 320 23.29 9.99 13.19
N THR A 321 22.33 10.81 13.64
CA THR A 321 21.30 11.40 12.77
C THR A 321 20.87 12.80 13.21
N THR A 322 20.26 13.56 12.28
CA THR A 322 19.60 14.83 12.63
C THR A 322 18.19 14.55 13.12
N LEU A 323 17.96 14.72 14.43
CA LEU A 323 16.63 14.59 15.05
C LEU A 323 15.80 15.87 14.89
N ARG A 324 14.56 15.74 14.40
CA ARG A 324 13.57 16.82 14.34
C ARG A 324 12.28 16.40 15.03
N SER A 325 11.66 17.35 15.73
CA SER A 325 10.29 17.18 16.23
C SER A 325 9.31 17.50 15.09
N CYS A 326 8.21 16.76 15.01
CA CYS A 326 7.12 16.99 14.06
C CYS A 326 5.75 16.94 14.75
#